data_AF-A0A6M0FP72-F1
#
_entry.id   AF-A0A6M0FP72-F1
#
_cell.length_a   1.000
_cell.length_b   1.000
_cell.length_c   1.000
_cell.angle_alpha   90.00
_cell.angle_beta   90.00
_cell.angle_gamma   90.00
#
_symmetry.space_group_name_H-M   'P 1'
#
loop_
_entity.id
_entity.type
_entity.pdbx_description
1 polymer ?
#
loop_
_entity_poly.entity_id
_entity_poly.type
_entity_poly.pdbx_seq_one_letter_code
_entity_poly.pdbx_strand_id
1 'polypeptide(L)'
;MNIERIKNSIQDGDLEGASQQMLELTSKYSSRFYNEVLGHKAKLKQILTEERKGIVSSETIRIEKNRLISALLELTDEIEKELQTKDDNTLSEPSNEKSREIIFESPVSQVIIQQSDKGDNILEKTMKKEKVIEIGGNAEISAPVVIADSIENSFNTLAEAKVDDDIKNLLDQLLKTINEVNKKATPEQTETAKTMAQDAETLVKESTRTQPRRQWYEISLEGLKDAAISMGEVAVPVLNLVDKISPLLLA
;
A
#
# COMPACT_ATOMS: atom_id res chain seq x y z
N MET A 1 25.22 14.01 0.67
CA MET A 1 23.90 13.43 0.32
C MET A 1 23.03 13.55 1.55
N ASN A 2 21.92 14.30 1.52
CA ASN A 2 21.31 14.78 2.76
C ASN A 2 20.11 13.94 3.21
N ILE A 3 20.33 12.62 3.32
CA ILE A 3 19.34 11.67 3.87
C ILE A 3 18.98 12.06 5.31
N GLU A 4 19.95 12.51 6.09
CA GLU A 4 19.71 12.99 7.46
C GLU A 4 18.72 14.17 7.51
N ARG A 5 18.82 15.10 6.54
CA ARG A 5 17.84 16.20 6.42
C ARG A 5 16.44 15.68 6.10
N ILE A 6 16.32 14.64 5.26
CA ILE A 6 15.03 14.02 4.95
C ILE A 6 14.45 13.39 6.23
N LYS A 7 15.24 12.63 6.99
CA LYS A 7 14.82 12.03 8.27
C LYS A 7 14.34 13.09 9.26
N ASN A 8 15.09 14.17 9.42
CA ASN A 8 14.71 15.28 10.29
C ASN A 8 13.39 15.93 9.83
N SER A 9 13.21 16.19 8.53
CA SER A 9 11.94 16.70 8.00
C SER A 9 10.76 15.77 8.29
N ILE A 10 10.95 14.45 8.23
CA ILE A 10 9.90 13.49 8.56
C ILE A 10 9.55 13.53 10.05
N GLN A 11 10.56 13.56 10.93
CA GLN A 11 10.39 13.62 12.38
C GLN A 11 9.74 14.94 12.85
N ASP A 12 10.06 16.05 12.17
CA ASP A 12 9.46 17.36 12.42
C ASP A 12 8.03 17.48 11.86
N GLY A 13 7.54 16.45 11.15
CA GLY A 13 6.19 16.40 10.58
C GLY A 13 6.04 17.10 9.23
N ASP A 14 7.12 17.58 8.61
CA ASP A 14 7.13 18.11 7.24
C ASP A 14 7.14 16.97 6.20
N LEU A 15 6.04 16.22 6.15
CA LEU A 15 5.90 15.05 5.28
C LEU A 15 5.84 15.42 3.79
N GLU A 16 5.33 16.61 3.47
CA GLU A 16 5.23 17.08 2.09
C GLU A 16 6.62 17.47 1.55
N GLY A 17 7.40 18.21 2.34
CA GLY A 17 8.78 18.53 2.02
C GLY A 17 9.69 17.29 2.00
N ALA A 18 9.52 16.36 2.95
CA ALA A 18 10.29 15.12 2.99
C ALA A 18 10.02 14.22 1.78
N SER A 19 8.75 13.95 1.47
CA SER A 19 8.38 13.09 0.34
C SER A 19 8.82 13.67 -1.02
N GLN A 20 8.83 15.00 -1.17
CA GLN A 20 9.39 15.66 -2.34
C GLN A 20 10.91 15.44 -2.46
N GLN A 21 11.66 15.63 -1.37
CA GLN A 21 13.11 15.40 -1.34
C GLN A 21 13.45 13.93 -1.62
N MET A 22 12.65 12.99 -1.12
CA MET A 22 12.82 11.56 -1.43
C MET A 22 12.58 11.23 -2.91
N LEU A 23 11.60 11.86 -3.57
CA LEU A 23 11.38 11.67 -5.01
C LEU A 23 12.56 12.17 -5.84
N GLU A 24 13.11 13.32 -5.48
CA GLU A 24 14.30 13.87 -6.13
C GLU A 24 15.50 12.94 -5.95
N LEU A 25 15.68 12.41 -4.74
CA LEU A 25 16.77 11.47 -4.43
C LEU A 25 16.62 10.15 -5.20
N THR A 26 15.45 9.54 -5.17
CA THR A 26 15.18 8.25 -5.82
C THR A 26 15.18 8.34 -7.33
N SER A 27 14.68 9.43 -7.92
CA SER A 27 14.79 9.65 -9.37
C SER A 27 16.23 9.72 -9.88
N LYS A 28 17.16 10.20 -9.03
CA LYS A 28 18.56 10.39 -9.40
C LYS A 28 19.46 9.20 -9.05
N TYR A 29 19.20 8.48 -7.95
CA TYR A 29 20.14 7.50 -7.40
C TYR A 29 19.54 6.13 -7.09
N SER A 30 18.21 6.02 -6.98
CA SER A 30 17.53 4.77 -6.66
C SER A 30 16.12 4.70 -7.26
N SER A 31 16.06 4.35 -8.54
CA SER A 31 14.81 4.27 -9.30
C SER A 31 13.86 3.19 -8.79
N ARG A 32 14.36 2.18 -8.05
CA ARG A 32 13.53 1.10 -7.50
C ARG A 32 12.52 1.61 -6.47
N PHE A 33 12.88 2.60 -5.67
CA PHE A 33 12.03 3.14 -4.62
C PHE A 33 11.14 4.31 -5.08
N TYR A 34 11.35 4.81 -6.29
CA TYR A 34 10.63 5.99 -6.80
C TYR A 34 9.10 5.83 -6.75
N ASN A 35 8.59 4.67 -7.19
CA ASN A 35 7.14 4.41 -7.22
C ASN A 35 6.54 4.31 -5.81
N GLU A 36 7.30 3.78 -4.86
CA GLU A 36 6.88 3.64 -3.47
C GLU A 36 6.80 5.01 -2.78
N VAL A 37 7.82 5.85 -2.96
CA VAL A 37 7.80 7.24 -2.49
C VAL A 37 6.62 8.00 -3.12
N LEU A 38 6.36 7.80 -4.41
CA LEU A 38 5.25 8.44 -5.11
C LEU A 38 3.90 8.03 -4.53
N GLY A 39 3.74 6.75 -4.17
CA GLY A 39 2.56 6.21 -3.51
C GLY A 39 2.32 6.86 -2.14
N HIS A 40 3.35 6.93 -1.28
CA HIS A 40 3.23 7.58 0.03
C HIS A 40 2.89 9.07 -0.09
N LYS A 41 3.46 9.78 -1.06
CA LYS A 41 3.13 11.18 -1.33
C LYS A 41 1.69 11.37 -1.78
N ALA A 42 1.15 10.45 -2.60
CA ALA A 42 -0.25 10.49 -3.00
C ALA A 42 -1.18 10.26 -1.79
N LYS A 43 -0.86 9.30 -0.92
CA LYS A 43 -1.62 9.05 0.32
C LYS A 43 -1.58 10.25 1.27
N LEU A 44 -0.44 10.91 1.42
CA LEU A 44 -0.34 12.15 2.20
C LEU A 44 -1.28 13.24 1.67
N LYS A 45 -1.30 13.46 0.35
CA LYS A 45 -2.23 14.44 -0.26
C LYS A 45 -3.70 14.11 -0.01
N GLN A 46 -4.03 12.83 0.00
CA GLN A 46 -5.38 12.37 0.34
C GLN A 46 -5.72 12.72 1.79
N ILE A 47 -4.86 12.36 2.75
CA ILE A 47 -5.06 12.65 4.18
C ILE A 47 -5.23 14.16 4.42
N LEU A 48 -4.37 14.99 3.83
CA LEU A 48 -4.47 16.45 3.94
C LEU A 48 -5.76 17.01 3.31
N THR A 49 -6.33 16.31 2.33
CA THR A 49 -7.60 16.69 1.71
C THR A 49 -8.78 16.29 2.58
N GLU A 50 -8.75 15.11 3.18
CA GLU A 50 -9.77 14.61 4.10
C GLU A 50 -9.82 15.44 5.39
N GLU A 51 -8.66 15.81 5.92
CA GLU A 51 -8.51 16.72 7.07
C GLU A 51 -9.13 18.09 6.77
N ARG A 52 -8.78 18.71 5.63
CA ARG A 52 -9.34 20.01 5.22
C ARG A 52 -10.85 19.98 5.02
N LYS A 53 -11.40 18.85 4.56
CA LYS A 53 -12.84 18.68 4.36
C LYS A 53 -13.57 18.25 5.63
N GLY A 54 -12.86 17.94 6.72
CA GLY A 54 -13.46 17.45 7.97
C GLY A 54 -14.20 16.12 7.80
N ILE A 55 -13.85 15.32 6.79
CA ILE A 55 -14.53 14.05 6.47
C ILE A 55 -14.16 12.96 7.47
N VAL A 56 -12.94 13.06 8.02
CA VAL A 56 -12.32 12.04 8.86
C VAL A 56 -11.99 12.67 10.21
N SER A 57 -12.14 11.88 11.28
CA SER A 57 -11.86 12.35 12.64
C SER A 57 -10.40 12.80 12.79
N SER A 58 -10.16 13.79 13.65
CA SER A 58 -8.80 14.26 13.94
C SER A 58 -7.90 13.14 14.47
N GLU A 59 -8.47 12.18 15.18
CA GLU A 59 -7.75 11.01 15.70
C GLU A 59 -7.33 10.05 14.57
N THR A 60 -8.24 9.76 13.63
CA THR A 60 -7.92 8.95 12.46
C THR A 60 -6.86 9.63 11.57
N ILE A 61 -6.96 10.94 11.38
CA ILE A 61 -5.93 11.71 10.65
C ILE A 61 -4.57 11.61 11.35
N ARG A 62 -4.54 11.69 12.68
CA ARG A 62 -3.32 11.55 13.49
C ARG A 62 -2.69 10.17 13.32
N ILE A 63 -3.49 9.11 13.39
CA ILE A 63 -3.04 7.72 13.21
C ILE A 63 -2.45 7.52 11.80
N GLU A 64 -3.16 7.97 10.76
CA GLU A 64 -2.70 7.84 9.37
C GLU A 64 -1.42 8.64 9.09
N LYS A 65 -1.26 9.84 9.69
CA LYS A 65 -0.01 10.61 9.61
C LYS A 65 1.14 9.89 10.31
N ASN A 66 0.92 9.30 11.48
CA ASN A 66 1.94 8.52 12.19
C ASN A 66 2.37 7.28 11.40
N ARG A 67 1.42 6.58 10.76
CA ARG A 67 1.72 5.47 9.85
C ARG A 67 2.60 5.91 8.69
N LEU A 68 2.30 7.06 8.06
CA LEU A 68 3.12 7.63 7.00
C LEU A 68 4.52 8.04 7.47
N ILE A 69 4.64 8.60 8.68
CA ILE A 69 5.94 8.92 9.29
C ILE A 69 6.79 7.66 9.40
N SER A 70 6.24 6.57 9.96
CA SER A 70 6.96 5.30 10.11
C SER A 70 7.39 4.73 8.75
N ALA A 71 6.48 4.69 7.77
CA ALA A 71 6.78 4.17 6.43
C ALA A 71 7.86 4.99 5.70
N LEU A 72 7.79 6.33 5.77
CA LEU A 72 8.76 7.20 5.12
C LEU A 72 10.15 7.10 5.78
N LEU A 73 10.22 6.94 7.11
CA LEU A 73 11.51 6.74 7.80
C LEU A 73 12.15 5.41 7.41
N GLU A 74 11.39 4.32 7.37
CA GLU A 74 11.91 3.02 6.93
C GLU A 74 12.40 3.07 5.48
N LEU A 75 11.59 3.62 4.58
CA LEU A 75 11.97 3.76 3.17
C LEU A 75 13.23 4.62 3.03
N THR A 76 13.38 5.64 3.87
CA THR A 76 14.61 6.46 3.93
C THR A 76 15.82 5.63 4.38
N ASP A 77 15.67 4.75 5.37
CA ASP A 77 16.73 3.83 5.81
C ASP A 77 17.10 2.80 4.73
N GLU A 78 16.13 2.29 3.97
CA GLU A 78 16.39 1.35 2.88
C GLU A 78 17.08 2.00 1.69
N ILE A 79 16.68 3.24 1.35
CA ILE A 79 17.38 4.06 0.37
C ILE A 79 18.82 4.31 0.85
N GLU A 80 19.01 4.68 2.11
CA GLU A 80 20.34 4.90 2.68
C GLU A 80 21.25 3.68 2.56
N LYS A 81 20.76 2.51 2.98
CA LYS A 81 21.50 1.24 2.86
C LYS A 81 21.90 0.95 1.42
N GLU A 82 21.00 1.16 0.45
CA GLU A 82 21.33 0.95 -0.96
C GLU A 82 22.44 1.87 -1.44
N LEU A 83 22.37 3.15 -1.06
CA LEU A 83 23.34 4.14 -1.50
C LEU A 83 24.71 3.88 -0.85
N GLN A 84 24.74 3.44 0.42
CA GLN A 84 25.96 2.98 1.08
C GLN A 84 26.57 1.75 0.37
N THR A 85 25.75 0.79 -0.07
CA THR A 85 26.26 -0.38 -0.84
C THR A 85 26.76 -0.03 -2.23
N LYS A 86 26.35 1.11 -2.81
CA LYS A 86 26.86 1.62 -4.09
C LYS A 86 28.17 2.41 -3.93
N ASP A 87 28.44 3.00 -2.75
CA ASP A 87 29.68 3.72 -2.47
C ASP A 87 30.87 2.78 -2.14
N ASP A 88 30.65 1.58 -1.59
CA ASP A 88 31.71 0.60 -1.27
C ASP A 88 32.27 -0.18 -2.48
N ASN A 89 31.55 -0.19 -3.61
CA ASN A 89 32.03 -0.70 -4.90
C ASN A 89 32.54 0.47 -5.76
N THR A 90 33.78 0.89 -5.52
CA THR A 90 34.36 2.12 -6.08
C THR A 90 34.38 2.20 -7.61
N LEU A 91 34.12 3.42 -8.09
CA LEU A 91 34.68 4.02 -9.33
C LEU A 91 34.47 3.25 -10.63
N SER A 92 33.31 3.43 -11.24
CA SER A 92 33.20 3.62 -12.69
C SER A 92 31.92 4.39 -12.96
N GLU A 93 32.05 5.62 -13.46
CA GLU A 93 30.99 6.25 -14.24
C GLU A 93 30.60 5.28 -15.37
N PRO A 94 29.34 4.86 -15.50
CA PRO A 94 28.83 4.46 -16.80
C PRO A 94 28.51 5.76 -17.53
N SER A 95 29.39 6.07 -18.47
CA SER A 95 29.18 7.01 -19.56
C SER A 95 27.77 6.94 -20.11
N ASN A 96 27.12 8.11 -20.10
CA ASN A 96 26.30 8.66 -21.17
C ASN A 96 25.96 7.66 -22.30
N GLU A 97 24.76 7.08 -22.30
CA GLU A 97 24.02 6.89 -23.54
C GLU A 97 22.53 6.64 -23.33
N LYS A 98 21.76 7.44 -24.07
CA LYS A 98 20.30 7.45 -24.27
C LYS A 98 19.49 8.00 -23.10
N SER A 99 19.41 9.33 -23.10
CA SER A 99 18.12 10.03 -23.14
C SER A 99 17.08 9.21 -23.90
N ARG A 100 16.30 8.41 -23.18
CA ARG A 100 14.94 8.13 -23.58
C ARG A 100 14.14 9.29 -23.05
N GLU A 101 13.99 10.30 -23.92
CA GLU A 101 12.77 11.07 -23.98
C GLU A 101 11.62 10.05 -24.05
N ILE A 102 11.13 9.61 -22.90
CA ILE A 102 9.80 9.06 -22.85
C ILE A 102 8.93 10.30 -22.81
N ILE A 103 8.61 10.76 -24.01
CA ILE A 103 7.39 11.49 -24.27
C ILE A 103 6.29 10.52 -23.81
N PHE A 104 5.93 10.57 -22.53
CA PHE A 104 4.57 10.30 -22.18
C PHE A 104 3.81 11.47 -22.81
N GLU A 105 3.28 11.22 -24.00
CA GLU A 105 1.97 11.72 -24.35
C GLU A 105 1.07 11.27 -23.20
N SER A 106 1.03 12.10 -22.18
CA SER A 106 -0.17 12.25 -21.39
C SER A 106 -1.25 12.45 -22.43
N PRO A 107 -2.30 11.63 -22.52
CA PRO A 107 -3.56 12.19 -22.92
C PRO A 107 -3.83 13.20 -21.81
N VAL A 108 -3.41 14.45 -22.06
CA VAL A 108 -4.08 15.61 -21.53
C VAL A 108 -5.53 15.28 -21.79
N SER A 109 -6.27 14.88 -20.77
CA SER A 109 -7.70 15.02 -20.77
C SER A 109 -7.90 16.50 -20.99
N GLN A 110 -8.05 16.88 -22.26
CA GLN A 110 -8.68 18.11 -22.63
C GLN A 110 -10.02 18.02 -21.93
N VAL A 111 -10.15 18.79 -20.87
CA VAL A 111 -11.44 19.15 -20.35
C VAL A 111 -12.08 19.93 -21.48
N ILE A 112 -12.81 19.24 -22.35
CA ILE A 112 -13.79 19.89 -23.21
C ILE A 112 -14.89 20.31 -22.24
N ILE A 113 -14.74 21.53 -21.70
CA ILE A 113 -15.84 22.23 -21.05
C ILE A 113 -16.81 22.57 -22.18
N GLN A 114 -17.72 21.67 -22.51
CA GLN A 114 -19.00 22.11 -23.04
C GLN A 114 -19.80 22.61 -21.83
N GLN A 115 -19.83 23.94 -21.68
CA GLN A 115 -20.83 24.59 -20.84
C GLN A 115 -22.21 24.19 -21.38
N SER A 116 -22.89 23.32 -20.64
CA SER A 116 -24.33 23.15 -20.76
C SER A 116 -24.98 24.20 -19.86
N ASP A 117 -25.69 25.14 -20.44
CA ASP A 117 -26.43 26.23 -19.78
C ASP A 117 -27.67 25.75 -18.98
N LYS A 118 -27.66 24.51 -18.47
CA LYS A 118 -28.71 24.00 -17.60
C LYS A 118 -28.09 23.32 -16.40
N GLY A 119 -28.29 23.96 -15.25
CA GLY A 119 -27.75 23.55 -13.96
C GLY A 119 -28.32 22.23 -13.48
N ASP A 120 -27.70 21.13 -13.90
CA ASP A 120 -27.81 19.85 -13.23
C ASP A 120 -26.50 19.54 -12.49
N ASN A 121 -26.65 19.19 -11.21
CA ASN A 121 -25.55 18.85 -10.31
C ASN A 121 -24.77 17.64 -10.84
N ILE A 122 -23.49 17.82 -11.18
CA ILE A 122 -22.58 16.71 -11.50
C ILE A 122 -22.13 16.05 -10.19
N LEU A 123 -22.99 15.18 -9.67
CA LEU A 123 -22.66 14.15 -8.69
C LEU A 123 -22.63 12.81 -9.43
N GLU A 124 -21.73 12.63 -10.38
CA GLU A 124 -21.57 11.32 -11.01
C GLU A 124 -20.11 10.92 -11.27
N LYS A 125 -19.69 9.95 -10.44
CA LYS A 125 -19.21 8.64 -10.90
C LYS A 125 -17.81 8.61 -11.50
N THR A 126 -16.81 8.81 -10.65
CA THR A 126 -15.52 8.13 -10.83
C THR A 126 -15.78 6.62 -10.71
N MET A 127 -15.99 5.94 -11.84
CA MET A 127 -16.09 4.48 -11.85
C MET A 127 -14.77 3.91 -11.30
N LYS A 128 -14.80 3.38 -10.07
CA LYS A 128 -13.76 2.48 -9.57
C LYS A 128 -13.79 1.29 -10.53
N LYS A 129 -12.79 1.17 -11.41
CA LYS A 129 -12.68 -0.01 -12.28
C LYS A 129 -12.60 -1.24 -11.37
N GLU A 130 -13.53 -2.16 -11.54
CA GLU A 130 -13.48 -3.47 -10.91
C GLU A 130 -12.60 -4.38 -11.78
N LYS A 131 -11.78 -5.21 -11.13
CA LYS A 131 -10.97 -6.23 -11.78
C LYS A 131 -11.52 -7.58 -11.34
N VAL A 132 -11.82 -8.42 -12.33
CA VAL A 132 -12.21 -9.81 -12.14
C VAL A 132 -11.00 -10.70 -12.41
N ILE A 133 -10.65 -11.58 -11.46
CA ILE A 133 -9.51 -12.49 -11.57
C ILE A 133 -9.95 -13.89 -11.17
N GLU A 134 -9.67 -14.89 -12.01
CA GLU A 134 -9.83 -16.29 -11.64
C GLU A 134 -8.60 -16.77 -10.86
N ILE A 135 -8.82 -17.22 -9.63
CA ILE A 135 -7.83 -17.91 -8.81
C ILE A 135 -8.11 -19.41 -8.93
N GLY A 136 -7.05 -20.23 -9.07
CA GLY A 136 -7.17 -21.69 -9.22
C GLY A 136 -8.13 -22.32 -8.22
N GLY A 137 -8.96 -23.27 -8.69
CA GLY A 137 -9.99 -23.93 -7.88
C GLY A 137 -11.41 -23.33 -7.98
N ASN A 138 -11.75 -22.64 -9.09
CA ASN A 138 -13.05 -21.99 -9.35
C ASN A 138 -13.38 -20.81 -8.39
N ALA A 139 -12.37 -20.11 -7.88
CA ALA A 139 -12.57 -18.91 -7.07
C ALA A 139 -12.37 -17.64 -7.91
N GLU A 140 -13.23 -16.64 -7.73
CA GLU A 140 -13.17 -15.37 -8.45
C GLU A 140 -12.91 -14.21 -7.47
N ILE A 141 -11.94 -13.34 -7.79
CA ILE A 141 -11.77 -12.03 -7.13
C ILE A 141 -12.56 -11.03 -7.93
N SER A 142 -13.49 -10.31 -7.30
CA SER A 142 -14.19 -9.18 -7.90
C SER A 142 -14.13 -8.01 -6.92
N ALA A 143 -13.23 -7.07 -7.19
CA ALA A 143 -12.97 -5.91 -6.33
C ALA A 143 -12.40 -4.74 -7.13
N PRO A 144 -12.37 -3.51 -6.57
CA PRO A 144 -11.58 -2.40 -7.14
C PRO A 144 -10.15 -2.85 -7.44
N VAL A 145 -9.58 -2.42 -8.59
CA VAL A 145 -8.28 -2.91 -9.12
C VAL A 145 -7.21 -3.10 -8.05
N VAL A 146 -7.00 -2.10 -7.20
CA VAL A 146 -5.93 -2.13 -6.17
C VAL A 146 -6.14 -3.23 -5.13
N ILE A 147 -7.40 -3.51 -4.75
CA ILE A 147 -7.72 -4.59 -3.81
C ILE A 147 -7.50 -5.93 -4.48
N ALA A 148 -7.93 -6.06 -5.73
CA ALA A 148 -7.79 -7.28 -6.50
C ALA A 148 -6.30 -7.64 -6.73
N ASP A 149 -5.47 -6.65 -7.05
CA ASP A 149 -4.03 -6.82 -7.23
C ASP A 149 -3.33 -7.28 -5.94
N SER A 150 -3.65 -6.69 -4.78
CA SER A 150 -3.07 -7.11 -3.50
C SER A 150 -3.44 -8.56 -3.14
N ILE A 151 -4.69 -8.95 -3.35
CA ILE A 151 -5.14 -10.32 -3.08
C ILE A 151 -4.48 -11.31 -4.05
N GLU A 152 -4.43 -10.99 -5.35
CA GLU A 152 -3.77 -11.81 -6.38
C GLU A 152 -2.28 -12.02 -6.06
N ASN A 153 -1.56 -10.94 -5.77
CA ASN A 153 -0.15 -10.99 -5.39
C ASN A 153 0.07 -11.88 -4.16
N SER A 154 -0.83 -11.81 -3.19
CA SER A 154 -0.77 -12.63 -1.98
C SER A 154 -0.93 -14.11 -2.29
N PHE A 155 -1.91 -14.49 -3.13
CA PHE A 155 -2.08 -15.89 -3.54
C PHE A 155 -0.87 -16.42 -4.30
N ASN A 156 -0.33 -15.63 -5.23
CA ASN A 156 0.85 -16.01 -6.00
C ASN A 156 2.07 -16.20 -5.08
N THR A 157 2.29 -15.26 -4.16
CA THR A 157 3.39 -15.33 -3.18
C THR A 157 3.24 -16.56 -2.27
N LEU A 158 2.03 -16.84 -1.79
CA LEU A 158 1.76 -17.97 -0.92
C LEU A 158 1.89 -19.32 -1.65
N ALA A 159 1.49 -19.40 -2.93
CA ALA A 159 1.62 -20.62 -3.72
C ALA A 159 3.09 -21.09 -3.81
N GLU A 160 4.00 -20.14 -4.04
CA GLU A 160 5.45 -20.37 -4.15
C GLU A 160 6.16 -20.51 -2.79
N ALA A 161 5.48 -20.17 -1.69
CA ALA A 161 6.04 -20.15 -0.35
C ALA A 161 6.46 -21.54 0.15
N LYS A 162 7.68 -21.60 0.72
CA LYS A 162 8.19 -22.72 1.52
C LYS A 162 8.01 -22.43 3.01
N VAL A 163 6.75 -22.32 3.42
CA VAL A 163 6.34 -22.16 4.82
C VAL A 163 5.71 -23.45 5.32
N ASP A 164 5.55 -23.57 6.64
CA ASP A 164 4.84 -24.69 7.25
C ASP A 164 3.41 -24.84 6.67
N ASP A 165 2.97 -26.08 6.46
CA ASP A 165 1.70 -26.38 5.79
C ASP A 165 0.49 -25.86 6.58
N ASP A 166 0.55 -25.84 7.91
CA ASP A 166 -0.55 -25.32 8.75
C ASP A 166 -0.65 -23.80 8.61
N ILE A 167 0.49 -23.10 8.61
CA ILE A 167 0.55 -21.65 8.36
C ILE A 167 0.07 -21.34 6.93
N LYS A 168 0.51 -22.12 5.94
CA LYS A 168 0.11 -21.95 4.54
C LYS A 168 -1.40 -22.06 4.38
N ASN A 169 -2.00 -23.09 4.98
CA ASN A 169 -3.44 -23.32 4.92
C ASN A 169 -4.24 -22.19 5.61
N LEU A 170 -3.77 -21.68 6.75
CA LEU A 170 -4.43 -20.58 7.45
C LEU A 170 -4.33 -19.26 6.67
N LEU A 171 -3.19 -18.96 6.05
CA LEU A 171 -3.03 -17.79 5.20
C LEU A 171 -3.88 -17.88 3.93
N ASP A 172 -4.00 -19.06 3.31
CA ASP A 172 -4.89 -19.28 2.17
C ASP A 172 -6.36 -19.03 2.54
N GLN A 173 -6.79 -19.56 3.69
CA GLN A 173 -8.13 -19.31 4.23
C GLN A 173 -8.37 -17.83 4.52
N LEU A 174 -7.36 -17.14 5.07
CA LEU A 174 -7.42 -15.70 5.34
C LEU A 174 -7.65 -14.91 4.05
N LEU A 175 -6.85 -15.15 3.01
CA LEU A 175 -6.96 -14.45 1.72
C LEU A 175 -8.33 -14.70 1.05
N LYS A 176 -8.81 -15.94 1.05
CA LYS A 176 -10.14 -16.29 0.53
C LYS A 176 -11.24 -15.57 1.29
N THR A 177 -11.12 -15.52 2.62
CA THR A 177 -12.11 -14.87 3.48
C THR A 177 -12.12 -13.36 3.25
N ILE A 178 -10.96 -12.73 3.13
CA ILE A 178 -10.83 -11.29 2.81
C ILE A 178 -11.45 -10.98 1.45
N ASN A 179 -11.25 -11.83 0.43
CA ASN A 179 -11.92 -11.67 -0.85
C ASN A 179 -13.46 -11.69 -0.72
N GLU A 180 -14.01 -12.65 0.03
CA GLU A 180 -15.46 -12.75 0.26
C GLU A 180 -16.03 -11.58 1.07
N VAL A 181 -15.26 -11.06 2.02
CA VAL A 181 -15.60 -9.85 2.78
C VAL A 181 -15.59 -8.63 1.86
N ASN A 182 -14.58 -8.50 1.01
CA ASN A 182 -14.43 -7.36 0.10
C ASN A 182 -15.55 -7.30 -0.95
N LYS A 183 -16.06 -8.44 -1.42
CA LYS A 183 -17.25 -8.52 -2.29
C LYS A 183 -18.52 -7.94 -1.65
N LYS A 184 -18.56 -7.91 -0.31
CA LYS A 184 -19.71 -7.44 0.48
C LYS A 184 -19.48 -6.05 1.07
N ALA A 185 -18.31 -5.45 0.84
CA ALA A 185 -17.97 -4.14 1.36
C ALA A 185 -18.87 -3.06 0.75
N THR A 186 -19.40 -2.17 1.59
CA THR A 186 -20.12 -0.99 1.10
C THR A 186 -19.14 0.04 0.51
N PRO A 187 -19.62 1.06 -0.24
CA PRO A 187 -18.77 2.13 -0.74
C PRO A 187 -17.98 2.86 0.37
N GLU A 188 -18.56 3.02 1.55
CA GLU A 188 -17.95 3.64 2.74
C GLU A 188 -16.85 2.75 3.33
N GLN A 189 -16.97 1.43 3.18
CA GLN A 189 -16.01 0.45 3.69
C GLN A 189 -14.88 0.13 2.71
N THR A 190 -14.88 0.72 1.51
CA THR A 190 -13.88 0.38 0.48
C THR A 190 -12.44 0.64 0.94
N GLU A 191 -12.20 1.73 1.68
CA GLU A 191 -10.84 2.00 2.16
C GLU A 191 -10.42 1.00 3.25
N THR A 192 -11.33 0.63 4.15
CA THR A 192 -11.08 -0.41 5.16
C THR A 192 -10.80 -1.78 4.51
N ALA A 193 -11.59 -2.15 3.50
CA ALA A 193 -11.40 -3.36 2.70
C ALA A 193 -10.03 -3.38 1.99
N LYS A 194 -9.59 -2.21 1.51
CA LYS A 194 -8.26 -2.05 0.90
C LYS A 194 -7.15 -2.22 1.94
N THR A 195 -7.23 -1.56 3.09
CA THR A 195 -6.25 -1.71 4.17
C THR A 195 -6.14 -3.18 4.59
N MET A 196 -7.27 -3.87 4.75
CA MET A 196 -7.30 -5.30 5.08
C MET A 196 -6.56 -6.16 4.05
N ALA A 197 -6.73 -5.89 2.76
CA ALA A 197 -6.01 -6.60 1.70
C ALA A 197 -4.49 -6.32 1.72
N GLN A 198 -4.10 -5.07 2.00
CA GLN A 198 -2.68 -4.68 2.07
C GLN A 198 -1.98 -5.27 3.30
N ASP A 199 -2.66 -5.32 4.45
CA ASP A 199 -2.12 -5.92 5.66
C ASP A 199 -1.97 -7.44 5.49
N ALA A 200 -2.93 -8.10 4.84
CA ALA A 200 -2.81 -9.52 4.48
C ALA A 200 -1.64 -9.78 3.51
N GLU A 201 -1.46 -8.93 2.50
CA GLU A 201 -0.33 -9.02 1.58
C GLU A 201 1.01 -8.90 2.31
N THR A 202 1.12 -7.96 3.24
CA THR A 202 2.31 -7.78 4.07
C THR A 202 2.56 -8.99 4.95
N LEU A 203 1.52 -9.52 5.60
CA LEU A 203 1.60 -10.71 6.43
C LEU A 203 2.10 -11.93 5.64
N VAL A 204 1.54 -12.14 4.44
CA VAL A 204 1.95 -13.22 3.54
C VAL A 204 3.41 -13.03 3.12
N LYS A 205 3.78 -11.83 2.64
CA LYS A 205 5.17 -11.54 2.24
C LYS A 205 6.15 -11.87 3.37
N GLU A 206 5.90 -11.38 4.57
CA GLU A 206 6.76 -11.65 5.73
C GLU A 206 6.80 -13.13 6.10
N SER A 207 5.69 -13.84 5.99
CA SER A 207 5.63 -15.29 6.23
C SER A 207 6.55 -16.08 5.30
N THR A 208 6.74 -15.61 4.07
CA THR A 208 7.58 -16.27 3.08
C THR A 208 9.06 -15.91 3.15
N ARG A 209 9.45 -14.95 4.00
CA ARG A 209 10.84 -14.50 4.09
C ARG A 209 11.70 -15.55 4.78
N THR A 210 12.95 -15.64 4.33
CA THR A 210 13.97 -16.45 5.00
C THR A 210 14.26 -15.96 6.42
N GLN A 211 14.12 -14.65 6.65
CA GLN A 211 14.22 -14.01 7.96
C GLN A 211 13.01 -13.08 8.14
N PRO A 212 11.89 -13.62 8.66
CA PRO A 212 10.70 -12.83 8.93
C PRO A 212 10.97 -11.77 9.99
N ARG A 213 10.41 -10.58 9.81
CA ARG A 213 10.57 -9.49 10.75
C ARG A 213 9.35 -9.44 11.67
N ARG A 214 9.52 -9.85 12.93
CA ARG A 214 8.42 -9.97 13.91
C ARG A 214 7.51 -8.73 13.99
N GLN A 215 8.09 -7.54 13.98
CA GLN A 215 7.35 -6.27 14.05
C GLN A 215 6.29 -6.16 12.94
N TRP A 216 6.56 -6.70 11.76
CA TRP A 216 5.62 -6.67 10.65
C TRP A 216 4.48 -7.65 10.80
N TYR A 217 4.71 -8.80 11.45
CA TYR A 217 3.59 -9.65 11.86
C TYR A 217 2.70 -8.93 12.85
N GLU A 218 3.27 -8.29 13.86
CA GLU A 218 2.49 -7.57 14.88
C GLU A 218 1.65 -6.47 14.24
N ILE A 219 2.26 -5.61 13.41
CA ILE A 219 1.58 -4.53 12.70
C ILE A 219 0.49 -5.06 11.75
N SER A 220 0.81 -6.05 10.92
CA SER A 220 -0.16 -6.58 9.95
C SER A 220 -1.31 -7.33 10.63
N LEU A 221 -1.04 -8.10 11.69
CA LEU A 221 -2.09 -8.80 12.44
C LEU A 221 -2.99 -7.79 13.18
N GLU A 222 -2.42 -6.71 13.74
CA GLU A 222 -3.21 -5.65 14.37
C GLU A 222 -4.04 -4.87 13.35
N GLY A 223 -3.46 -4.49 12.21
CA GLY A 223 -4.18 -3.83 11.11
C GLY A 223 -5.34 -4.67 10.57
N LEU A 224 -5.13 -5.98 10.40
CA LEU A 224 -6.21 -6.92 10.03
C LEU A 224 -7.32 -6.96 11.07
N LYS A 225 -6.99 -6.93 12.37
CA LYS A 225 -7.99 -6.89 13.45
C LYS A 225 -8.80 -5.60 13.40
N ASP A 226 -8.12 -4.46 13.35
CA ASP A 226 -8.77 -3.15 13.33
C ASP A 226 -9.67 -2.98 12.10
N ALA A 227 -9.20 -3.41 10.93
CA ALA A 227 -9.96 -3.37 9.69
C ALA A 227 -11.19 -4.29 9.78
N ALA A 228 -11.04 -5.51 10.31
CA ALA A 228 -12.15 -6.44 10.41
C ALA A 228 -13.20 -5.98 11.44
N ILE A 229 -12.78 -5.42 12.58
CA ILE A 229 -13.69 -4.77 13.55
C ILE A 229 -14.46 -3.63 12.86
N SER A 230 -13.77 -2.80 12.08
CA SER A 230 -14.36 -1.66 11.37
C SER A 230 -15.34 -2.09 10.27
N MET A 231 -15.14 -3.26 9.67
CA MET A 231 -16.08 -3.84 8.70
C MET A 231 -17.31 -4.49 9.36
N GLY A 232 -17.28 -4.74 10.67
CA GLY A 232 -18.39 -5.27 11.44
C GLY A 232 -18.62 -6.77 11.21
N GLU A 233 -19.88 -7.22 11.34
CA GLU A 233 -20.24 -8.65 11.36
C GLU A 233 -19.76 -9.44 10.14
N VAL A 234 -19.70 -8.79 8.97
CA VAL A 234 -19.28 -9.43 7.72
C VAL A 234 -17.83 -9.94 7.80
N ALA A 235 -16.98 -9.29 8.59
CA ALA A 235 -15.56 -9.60 8.71
C ALA A 235 -15.18 -10.40 9.98
N VAL A 236 -16.17 -10.84 10.78
CA VAL A 236 -15.93 -11.75 11.92
C VAL A 236 -15.12 -13.00 11.54
N PRO A 237 -15.33 -13.63 10.37
CA PRO A 237 -14.49 -14.75 9.95
C PRO A 237 -12.99 -14.40 9.80
N VAL A 238 -12.66 -13.15 9.41
CA VAL A 238 -11.28 -12.66 9.34
C VAL A 238 -10.67 -12.60 10.72
N LEU A 239 -11.38 -12.01 11.71
CA LEU A 239 -10.91 -11.95 13.10
C LEU A 239 -10.56 -13.33 13.66
N ASN A 240 -11.45 -14.31 13.44
CA ASN A 240 -11.24 -15.67 13.91
C ASN A 240 -10.00 -16.35 13.29
N LEU A 241 -9.66 -16.01 12.04
CA LEU A 241 -8.47 -16.52 11.38
C LEU A 241 -7.21 -15.81 11.90
N VAL A 242 -7.27 -14.50 12.10
CA VAL A 242 -6.16 -13.74 12.67
C VAL A 242 -5.80 -14.28 14.07
N ASP A 243 -6.80 -14.54 14.93
CA ASP A 243 -6.55 -15.09 16.27
C ASP A 243 -5.92 -16.49 16.26
N LYS A 244 -6.14 -17.28 15.20
CA LYS A 244 -5.48 -18.58 15.01
C LYS A 244 -4.05 -18.44 14.47
N ILE A 245 -3.83 -17.47 13.58
CA ILE A 245 -2.53 -17.22 12.95
C ILE A 245 -1.55 -16.56 13.93
N SER A 246 -2.02 -15.60 14.73
CA SER A 246 -1.19 -14.84 15.67
C SER A 246 -0.25 -15.71 16.52
N PRO A 247 -0.71 -16.75 17.24
CA PRO A 247 0.18 -17.56 18.07
C PRO A 247 1.19 -18.38 17.27
N LEU A 248 0.97 -18.64 15.98
CA LEU A 248 1.91 -19.40 15.15
C LEU A 248 3.05 -18.53 14.60
N LEU A 249 2.75 -17.25 14.32
CA LEU A 249 3.73 -16.30 13.79
C LEU A 249 4.47 -15.51 14.86
N LEU A 250 3.86 -15.36 16.04
CA LEU A 250 4.40 -14.58 17.16
C LEU A 250 4.93 -15.47 18.31
N ALA A 251 4.94 -16.79 18.13
CA ALA A 251 5.58 -17.72 19.08
C ALA A 251 7.09 -17.47 19.23
#